data_AF-A0A8T2NKD4-F1
#
_entry.id   AF-A0A8T2NKD4-F1
#
_cell.length_a   1.000
_cell.length_b   1.000
_cell.length_c   1.000
_cell.angle_alpha   90.00
_cell.angle_beta   90.00
_cell.angle_gamma   90.00
#
_symmetry.space_group_name_H-M   'P 1'
#
loop_
_entity.id
_entity.type
_entity.pdbx_description
1 polymer ?
#
loop_
_entity_poly.entity_id
_entity_poly.type
_entity_poly.pdbx_seq_one_letter_code
_entity_poly.pdbx_strand_id
1 'polypeptide(L)'
;MFSGHSERQDEVGAPGMVIGVSVDGIPIWCEGMGYADLENRVPCCPETVMRIASISKPLTAAAVGRLWENGRLDLDAPVQKYVPEFPEKQFEGEDVTITPRMLLSHLSGIRHYEKDAKKVKEEKDKAKRLLKPPEKLTKEEKNAENKEKANNEDNSAKNKETKPSQRKKEFDQEEYYLKKSFDNVIQALDLFKDDPLIFKPGTTFLYSTHAYTLLSAVVERVAGQRFLDHMMKVFRELGMLNTVPDENDPIIYHRSRYYHFNKKGRVVNCPYVDNSYKWAGGGFLSTVGDLLLFGNAMLYSYQMAQVKDVTSLLPGFLKPETAKIMWAPVDKTEASWDKDGLYGMGWLVVEKQQDYGQCRSRRHYVSHTGGAVGASSVLLVLPSEPVEPRGKPTAPPKGVVVTIITNMQSVGLNSTALKIAQEFDKASRCVQAVEELCSPGAENAAAVGLGLSNRNVYLLPHTVLLMADSDTINGPDCCYRQKKARKTGTPDMAEELRAMFPRGCEILGISTPGVVCKSSPLTSL
;
A
#
# COMPACT_ATOMS: atom_id res chain seq x y z
N MET A 1 -12.56 4.36 44.08
CA MET A 1 -11.35 4.34 43.24
C MET A 1 -11.20 2.97 42.63
N PHE A 2 -11.52 2.82 41.35
CA PHE A 2 -10.92 1.84 40.44
C PHE A 2 -11.18 2.37 39.02
N SER A 3 -10.34 3.32 38.61
CA SER A 3 -10.28 3.75 37.21
C SER A 3 -9.55 2.68 36.43
N GLY A 4 -10.30 1.82 35.74
CA GLY A 4 -9.76 0.97 34.68
C GLY A 4 -9.26 1.85 33.54
N HIS A 5 -7.97 2.18 33.55
CA HIS A 5 -7.31 2.75 32.38
C HIS A 5 -7.12 1.62 31.36
N SER A 6 -7.79 1.82 30.24
CA SER A 6 -7.86 0.98 29.04
C SER A 6 -6.47 0.73 28.45
N GLU A 7 -6.07 -0.54 28.36
CA GLU A 7 -4.97 -1.05 27.52
C GLU A 7 -5.29 -1.03 26.00
N ARG A 8 -6.41 -0.44 25.55
CA ARG A 8 -6.83 -0.40 24.13
C ARG A 8 -6.30 0.81 23.35
N GLN A 9 -4.99 1.03 23.33
CA GLN A 9 -4.41 2.03 22.43
C GLN A 9 -4.07 1.48 21.03
N ASP A 10 -4.07 0.15 20.86
CA ASP A 10 -3.64 -0.50 19.61
C ASP A 10 -4.78 -1.06 18.74
N GLU A 11 -6.04 -0.98 19.19
CA GLU A 11 -7.20 -1.46 18.43
C GLU A 11 -7.76 -0.38 17.50
N VAL A 12 -7.69 -0.59 16.18
CA VAL A 12 -8.28 0.31 15.17
C VAL A 12 -9.81 0.32 15.17
N GLY A 13 -10.44 -0.69 15.77
CA GLY A 13 -11.90 -0.81 15.88
C GLY A 13 -12.64 -0.91 14.54
N ALA A 14 -11.94 -1.32 13.47
CA ALA A 14 -12.53 -1.52 12.16
C ALA A 14 -13.44 -2.75 12.15
N PRO A 15 -14.70 -2.66 11.66
CA PRO A 15 -15.62 -3.80 11.60
C PRO A 15 -15.11 -4.95 10.75
N GLY A 16 -14.49 -4.65 9.61
CA GLY A 16 -13.96 -5.63 8.67
C GLY A 16 -12.66 -5.18 8.03
N MET A 17 -11.77 -6.15 7.80
CA MET A 17 -10.49 -5.99 7.14
C MET A 17 -10.16 -7.23 6.32
N VAL A 18 -9.45 -7.05 5.20
CA VAL A 18 -8.87 -8.15 4.43
C VAL A 18 -7.40 -7.84 4.20
N ILE A 19 -6.55 -8.83 4.43
CA ILE A 19 -5.09 -8.74 4.25
C ILE A 19 -4.67 -9.71 3.16
N GLY A 20 -3.76 -9.27 2.29
CA GLY A 20 -3.10 -10.10 1.29
C GLY A 20 -1.58 -9.91 1.35
N VAL A 21 -0.84 -11.02 1.28
CA VAL A 21 0.63 -11.04 1.18
C VAL A 21 1.05 -12.01 0.09
N SER A 22 1.89 -11.52 -0.81
CA SER A 22 2.59 -12.31 -1.81
C SER A 22 4.09 -12.22 -1.59
N VAL A 23 4.78 -13.36 -1.68
CA VAL A 23 6.24 -13.46 -1.64
C VAL A 23 6.71 -14.07 -2.94
N ASP A 24 7.64 -13.40 -3.61
CA ASP A 24 8.22 -13.84 -4.89
C ASP A 24 7.17 -14.17 -5.96
N GLY A 25 6.12 -13.35 -6.02
CA GLY A 25 5.01 -13.52 -6.98
C GLY A 25 3.94 -14.53 -6.56
N ILE A 26 4.12 -15.22 -5.44
CA ILE A 26 3.19 -16.24 -4.96
C ILE A 26 2.39 -15.69 -3.77
N PRO A 27 1.04 -15.60 -3.87
CA PRO A 27 0.20 -15.30 -2.72
C PRO A 27 0.33 -16.40 -1.66
N ILE A 28 0.84 -16.05 -0.48
CA ILE A 28 1.06 -17.00 0.63
C ILE A 28 0.10 -16.76 1.80
N TRP A 29 -0.55 -15.60 1.86
CA TRP A 29 -1.56 -15.29 2.87
C TRP A 29 -2.63 -14.37 2.28
N CYS A 30 -3.90 -14.79 2.37
CA CYS A 30 -5.07 -13.99 2.06
C CYS A 30 -6.13 -14.30 3.11
N GLU A 31 -6.50 -13.32 3.94
CA GLU A 31 -7.40 -13.57 5.06
C GLU A 31 -8.36 -12.39 5.29
N GLY A 32 -9.64 -12.72 5.46
CA GLY A 32 -10.67 -11.79 5.88
C GLY A 32 -10.90 -11.87 7.39
N MET A 33 -10.93 -10.72 8.05
CA MET A 33 -11.16 -10.57 9.48
C MET A 33 -12.36 -9.67 9.74
N GLY A 34 -13.16 -10.02 10.74
CA GLY A 34 -14.36 -9.26 11.10
C GLY A 34 -15.49 -9.41 10.06
N TYR A 35 -16.25 -8.35 9.83
CA TYR A 35 -17.48 -8.37 9.06
C TYR A 35 -17.44 -7.41 7.86
N ALA A 36 -17.82 -7.93 6.69
CA ALA A 36 -18.11 -7.15 5.49
C ALA A 36 -19.44 -6.38 5.64
N ASP A 37 -20.39 -6.96 6.38
CA ASP A 37 -21.65 -6.32 6.78
C ASP A 37 -21.90 -6.62 8.26
N LEU A 38 -21.72 -5.60 9.11
CA LEU A 38 -21.81 -5.68 10.55
C LEU A 38 -23.26 -5.91 11.02
N GLU A 39 -24.24 -5.30 10.36
CA GLU A 39 -25.66 -5.43 10.67
C GLU A 39 -26.15 -6.86 10.45
N ASN A 40 -25.71 -7.45 9.35
CA ASN A 40 -26.12 -8.80 8.92
C ASN A 40 -25.12 -9.89 9.33
N ARG A 41 -24.03 -9.52 10.03
CA ARG A 41 -22.96 -10.42 10.46
C ARG A 41 -22.36 -11.23 9.31
N VAL A 42 -22.23 -10.63 8.13
CA VAL A 42 -21.56 -11.26 6.98
C VAL A 42 -20.04 -11.16 7.21
N PRO A 43 -19.32 -12.29 7.32
CA PRO A 43 -17.89 -12.26 7.59
C PRO A 43 -17.12 -11.70 6.39
N CYS A 44 -15.99 -11.04 6.67
CA CYS A 44 -14.99 -10.78 5.64
C CYS A 44 -14.39 -12.11 5.17
N CYS A 45 -14.11 -12.19 3.87
CA CYS A 45 -13.40 -13.27 3.19
C CYS A 45 -12.42 -12.67 2.16
N PRO A 46 -11.46 -13.45 1.62
CA PRO A 46 -10.53 -12.97 0.59
C PRO A 46 -11.20 -12.34 -0.64
N GLU A 47 -12.41 -12.79 -0.98
CA GLU A 47 -13.23 -12.33 -2.09
C GLU A 47 -14.03 -11.05 -1.77
N THR A 48 -13.95 -10.53 -0.54
CA THR A 48 -14.69 -9.32 -0.14
C THR A 48 -14.22 -8.12 -0.93
N VAL A 49 -15.15 -7.51 -1.66
CA VAL A 49 -14.91 -6.34 -2.52
C VAL A 49 -15.11 -5.07 -1.70
N MET A 50 -14.06 -4.25 -1.61
CA MET A 50 -14.05 -3.02 -0.82
C MET A 50 -13.48 -1.86 -1.62
N ARG A 51 -13.80 -0.63 -1.20
CA ARG A 51 -13.20 0.59 -1.76
C ARG A 51 -11.70 0.57 -1.55
N ILE A 52 -10.94 0.61 -2.64
CA ILE A 52 -9.48 0.73 -2.59
C ILE A 52 -9.02 2.18 -2.58
N ALA A 53 -9.95 3.12 -2.74
CA ALA A 53 -9.69 4.56 -2.68
C ALA A 53 -8.49 4.92 -3.56
N SER A 54 -7.56 5.74 -3.06
CA SER A 54 -6.44 6.25 -3.85
C SER A 54 -5.45 5.23 -4.40
N ILE A 55 -5.56 3.92 -4.09
CA ILE A 55 -4.87 2.87 -4.86
C ILE A 55 -5.36 2.85 -6.34
N SER A 56 -6.50 3.48 -6.64
CA SER A 56 -6.93 3.78 -8.02
C SER A 56 -5.89 4.58 -8.82
N LYS A 57 -5.07 5.40 -8.15
CA LYS A 57 -4.03 6.23 -8.78
C LYS A 57 -2.90 5.41 -9.41
N PRO A 58 -2.21 4.50 -8.68
CA PRO A 58 -1.21 3.66 -9.30
C PRO A 58 -1.77 2.75 -10.41
N LEU A 59 -3.02 2.28 -10.30
CA LEU A 59 -3.70 1.55 -11.39
C LEU A 59 -3.83 2.42 -12.66
N THR A 60 -4.33 3.65 -12.49
CA THR A 60 -4.43 4.61 -13.60
C THR A 60 -3.06 4.99 -14.14
N ALA A 61 -2.07 5.19 -13.27
CA ALA A 61 -0.71 5.51 -13.66
C ALA A 61 -0.12 4.39 -14.53
N ALA A 62 -0.38 3.12 -14.21
CA ALA A 62 0.09 1.99 -15.02
C ALA A 62 -0.55 2.01 -16.43
N ALA A 63 -1.84 2.30 -16.54
CA ALA A 63 -2.50 2.48 -17.84
C ALA A 63 -1.89 3.66 -18.65
N VAL A 64 -1.60 4.77 -17.97
CA VAL A 64 -0.90 5.93 -18.55
C VAL A 64 0.52 5.54 -19.03
N GLY A 65 1.27 4.79 -18.22
CA GLY A 65 2.59 4.27 -18.60
C GLY A 65 2.52 3.42 -19.88
N ARG A 66 1.50 2.58 -20.00
CA ARG A 66 1.27 1.74 -21.18
C ARG A 66 0.91 2.57 -22.42
N LEU A 67 0.17 3.66 -22.28
CA LEU A 67 -0.09 4.59 -23.40
C LEU A 67 1.18 5.37 -23.79
N TRP A 68 1.98 5.77 -22.81
CA TRP A 68 3.22 6.52 -23.00
C TRP A 68 4.28 5.69 -23.74
N GLU A 69 4.58 4.49 -23.28
CA GLU A 69 5.63 3.64 -23.87
C GLU A 69 5.30 3.12 -25.28
N ASN A 70 4.02 3.18 -25.65
CA ASN A 70 3.51 2.88 -26.99
C ASN A 70 3.43 4.12 -27.89
N GLY A 71 3.95 5.26 -27.43
CA GLY A 71 4.02 6.51 -28.21
C GLY A 71 2.65 7.19 -28.44
N ARG A 72 1.60 6.75 -27.73
CA ARG A 72 0.25 7.34 -27.86
C ARG A 72 0.07 8.57 -26.99
N LEU A 73 0.78 8.64 -25.86
CA LEU A 73 0.77 9.76 -24.93
C LEU A 73 2.17 10.35 -24.83
N ASP A 74 2.27 11.66 -25.00
CA ASP A 74 3.43 12.45 -24.60
C ASP A 74 3.14 13.06 -23.21
N LEU A 75 3.98 12.71 -22.23
CA LEU A 75 3.85 13.13 -20.83
C LEU A 75 4.17 14.61 -20.60
N ASP A 76 4.86 15.25 -21.54
CA ASP A 76 5.33 16.64 -21.42
C ASP A 76 4.56 17.60 -22.34
N ALA A 77 3.64 17.09 -23.14
CA ALA A 77 2.71 17.91 -23.90
C ALA A 77 1.72 18.65 -22.98
N PRO A 78 1.25 19.85 -23.37
CA PRO A 78 0.14 20.52 -22.71
C PRO A 78 -1.10 19.61 -22.65
N VAL A 79 -1.79 19.56 -21.51
CA VAL A 79 -3.02 18.75 -21.35
C VAL A 79 -4.09 19.11 -22.38
N GLN A 80 -4.14 20.36 -22.83
CA GLN A 80 -5.05 20.89 -23.85
C GLN A 80 -4.89 20.18 -25.21
N LYS A 81 -3.71 19.60 -25.49
CA LYS A 81 -3.50 18.76 -26.67
C LYS A 81 -4.49 17.58 -26.72
N TYR A 82 -4.87 17.06 -25.56
CA TYR A 82 -5.76 15.90 -25.44
C TYR A 82 -7.16 16.30 -24.99
N VAL A 83 -7.26 17.29 -24.10
CA VAL A 83 -8.50 17.72 -23.45
C VAL A 83 -8.69 19.23 -23.70
N PRO A 84 -9.14 19.65 -24.89
CA PRO A 84 -9.36 21.07 -25.21
C PRO A 84 -10.43 21.73 -24.34
N GLU A 85 -11.28 20.95 -23.66
CA GLU A 85 -12.29 21.43 -22.73
C GLU A 85 -11.71 21.91 -21.39
N PHE A 86 -10.46 21.58 -21.09
CA PHE A 86 -9.77 22.11 -19.92
C PHE A 86 -9.11 23.45 -20.29
N PRO A 87 -9.51 24.57 -19.67
CA PRO A 87 -9.06 25.88 -20.12
C PRO A 87 -7.55 26.07 -19.92
N GLU A 88 -6.95 26.92 -20.73
CA GLU A 88 -5.61 27.44 -20.47
C GLU A 88 -5.59 28.14 -19.11
N LYS A 89 -4.47 28.03 -18.40
CA LYS A 89 -4.34 28.52 -17.04
C LYS A 89 -3.33 29.63 -16.96
N GLN A 90 -3.64 30.62 -16.14
CA GLN A 90 -2.71 31.63 -15.71
C GLN A 90 -2.41 31.48 -14.23
N PHE A 91 -1.17 31.82 -13.84
CA PHE A 91 -0.78 31.96 -12.45
C PHE A 91 -0.08 33.31 -12.29
N GLU A 92 -0.62 34.17 -11.41
CA GLU A 92 -0.09 35.53 -11.19
C GLU A 92 0.01 36.39 -12.46
N GLY A 93 -0.90 36.17 -13.43
CA GLY A 93 -0.97 36.90 -14.69
C GLY A 93 -0.09 36.35 -15.81
N GLU A 94 0.67 35.28 -15.56
CA GLU A 94 1.47 34.58 -16.58
C GLU A 94 0.76 33.33 -17.06
N ASP A 95 0.80 33.06 -18.38
CA ASP A 95 0.35 31.80 -18.95
C ASP A 95 1.23 30.65 -18.47
N VAL A 96 0.60 29.57 -18.00
CA VAL A 96 1.29 28.39 -17.48
C VAL A 96 0.77 27.11 -18.11
N THR A 97 1.68 26.17 -18.33
CA THR A 97 1.36 24.86 -18.91
C THR A 97 1.24 23.80 -17.82
N ILE A 98 0.20 22.97 -17.93
CA ILE A 98 0.05 21.75 -17.15
C ILE A 98 0.28 20.57 -18.10
N THR A 99 1.05 19.57 -17.66
CA THR A 99 1.35 18.37 -18.45
C THR A 99 0.87 17.10 -17.73
N PRO A 100 0.63 15.98 -18.44
CA PRO A 100 0.31 14.69 -17.81
C PRO A 100 1.33 14.25 -16.76
N ARG A 101 2.63 14.54 -16.95
CA ARG A 101 3.68 14.28 -15.95
C ARG A 101 3.39 14.98 -14.63
N MET A 102 3.01 16.26 -14.69
CA MET A 102 2.66 17.05 -13.49
C MET A 102 1.38 16.55 -12.82
N LEU A 103 0.42 16.00 -13.58
CA LEU A 103 -0.77 15.38 -13.00
C LEU A 103 -0.42 14.09 -12.25
N LEU A 104 0.40 13.22 -12.84
CA LEU A 104 0.86 11.97 -12.24
C LEU A 104 1.61 12.19 -10.92
N SER A 105 2.41 13.26 -10.84
CA SER A 105 3.26 13.58 -9.67
C SER A 105 2.69 14.65 -8.72
N HIS A 106 1.44 15.11 -8.93
CA HIS A 106 0.78 16.16 -8.12
C HIS A 106 1.52 17.50 -8.09
N LEU A 107 2.10 17.90 -9.22
CA LEU A 107 2.80 19.18 -9.41
C LEU A 107 2.00 20.16 -10.27
N SER A 108 0.74 19.89 -10.59
CA SER A 108 -0.08 20.73 -11.48
C SER A 108 -0.59 22.03 -10.86
N GLY A 109 -0.57 22.14 -9.52
CA GLY A 109 -1.17 23.27 -8.81
C GLY A 109 -2.70 23.23 -8.74
N ILE A 110 -3.34 22.19 -9.28
CA ILE A 110 -4.78 21.96 -9.17
C ILE A 110 -5.14 21.63 -7.73
N ARG A 111 -6.19 22.26 -7.20
CA ARG A 111 -6.64 22.03 -5.82
C ARG A 111 -7.08 20.59 -5.54
N HIS A 112 -7.17 20.26 -4.25
CA HIS A 112 -7.86 19.07 -3.78
C HIS A 112 -9.35 19.41 -3.53
N TYR A 113 -9.94 18.93 -2.43
CA TYR A 113 -11.33 19.28 -2.06
C TYR A 113 -11.48 20.69 -1.44
N GLU A 114 -10.45 21.21 -0.77
CA GLU A 114 -10.49 22.58 -0.22
C GLU A 114 -10.37 23.61 -1.36
N LYS A 115 -11.33 24.53 -1.43
CA LYS A 115 -11.41 25.56 -2.48
C LYS A 115 -10.66 26.83 -2.10
N ASP A 116 -10.50 27.10 -0.80
CA ASP A 116 -9.83 28.30 -0.34
C ASP A 116 -8.31 28.17 -0.49
N ALA A 117 -7.77 28.83 -1.52
CA ALA A 117 -6.34 28.81 -1.81
C ALA A 117 -5.48 29.36 -0.67
N LYS A 118 -5.99 30.31 0.14
CA LYS A 118 -5.23 30.85 1.27
C LYS A 118 -5.07 29.80 2.35
N LYS A 119 -6.15 29.09 2.69
CA LYS A 119 -6.10 27.97 3.66
C LYS A 119 -5.15 26.88 3.20
N VAL A 120 -5.20 26.49 1.93
CA VAL A 120 -4.29 25.46 1.39
C VAL A 120 -2.83 25.90 1.50
N LYS A 121 -2.52 27.16 1.17
CA LYS A 121 -1.17 27.73 1.29
C LYS A 121 -0.69 27.75 2.75
N GLU A 122 -1.52 28.24 3.67
CA GLU A 122 -1.20 28.27 5.11
C GLU A 122 -0.94 26.88 5.69
N GLU A 123 -1.77 25.89 5.34
CA GLU A 123 -1.59 24.51 5.77
C GLU A 123 -0.30 23.89 5.21
N LYS A 124 0.04 24.21 3.97
CA LYS A 124 1.28 23.75 3.33
C LYS A 124 2.51 24.40 3.95
N ASP A 125 2.47 25.68 4.25
CA ASP A 125 3.57 26.38 4.92
C ASP A 125 3.77 25.84 6.34
N LYS A 126 2.69 25.55 7.06
CA LYS A 126 2.75 24.87 8.36
C LYS A 126 3.36 23.48 8.25
N ALA A 127 2.96 22.68 7.26
CA ALA A 127 3.53 21.35 7.05
C ALA A 127 5.03 21.41 6.70
N LYS A 128 5.44 22.36 5.84
CA LYS A 128 6.86 22.59 5.52
C LYS A 128 7.69 22.98 6.75
N ARG A 129 7.16 23.82 7.63
CA ARG A 129 7.85 24.18 8.90
C ARG A 129 8.07 22.97 9.81
N LEU A 130 7.12 22.02 9.85
CA LEU A 130 7.21 20.81 10.66
C LEU A 130 8.21 19.77 10.11
N LEU A 131 8.59 19.87 8.83
CA LEU A 131 9.57 19.00 8.19
C LEU A 131 11.02 19.51 8.32
N LYS A 132 11.24 20.78 8.74
CA LYS A 132 12.59 21.34 8.91
C LYS A 132 13.24 20.83 10.21
N PRO A 133 14.54 20.44 10.20
CA PRO A 133 15.28 20.10 11.42
C PRO A 133 15.45 21.32 12.36
N PRO A 134 15.65 21.12 13.69
CA PRO A 134 15.66 22.20 14.68
C PRO A 134 16.78 23.27 14.56
N GLU A 135 17.72 23.16 13.63
CA GLU A 135 18.93 24.00 13.62
C GLU A 135 18.95 25.13 12.58
N LYS A 136 17.85 25.37 11.85
CA LYS A 136 17.76 26.51 10.90
C LYS A 136 16.52 27.38 11.13
N LEU A 137 16.27 27.77 12.38
CA LEU A 137 15.37 28.88 12.68
C LEU A 137 16.19 30.17 12.82
N THR A 138 15.92 31.17 11.97
CA THR A 138 16.58 32.49 12.07
C THR A 138 16.11 33.23 13.32
N LYS A 139 16.89 34.22 13.78
CA LYS A 139 16.54 35.03 14.97
C LYS A 139 15.20 35.76 14.83
N GLU A 140 14.73 36.00 13.60
CA GLU A 140 13.42 36.60 13.32
C GLU A 140 12.27 35.60 13.55
N GLU A 141 12.46 34.31 13.26
CA GLU A 141 11.47 33.25 13.48
C GLU A 141 11.25 32.94 14.97
N LYS A 142 12.31 33.10 15.79
CA LYS A 142 12.21 32.96 17.26
C LYS A 142 11.38 34.08 17.92
N ASN A 143 11.38 35.27 17.33
CA ASN A 143 10.59 36.40 17.84
C ASN A 143 9.09 36.27 17.49
N ALA A 144 8.75 35.60 16.39
CA ALA A 144 7.37 35.27 16.05
C ALA A 144 6.78 34.20 17.01
N GLU A 145 7.56 33.17 17.37
CA GLU A 145 7.15 32.16 18.37
C GLU A 145 6.90 32.75 19.76
N ASN A 146 7.68 33.75 20.19
CA ASN A 146 7.49 34.41 21.49
C ASN A 146 6.28 35.35 21.50
N LYS A 147 5.92 35.98 20.36
CA LYS A 147 4.70 36.79 20.25
C LYS A 147 3.41 35.95 20.19
N GLU A 148 3.44 34.77 19.58
CA GLU A 148 2.26 33.86 19.56
C GLU A 148 2.03 33.13 20.90
N LYS A 149 3.08 32.88 21.69
CA LYS A 149 2.94 32.31 23.04
C LYS A 149 2.38 33.31 24.04
N ALA A 150 2.77 34.58 23.95
CA ALA A 150 2.27 35.63 24.86
C ALA A 150 0.78 35.95 24.66
N ASN A 151 0.22 35.73 23.46
CA ASN A 151 -1.20 35.99 23.18
C ASN A 151 -2.13 34.80 23.49
N ASN A 152 -1.60 33.66 23.94
CA ASN A 152 -2.37 32.44 24.23
C ASN A 152 -2.38 32.04 25.71
N GLU A 153 -1.86 32.86 26.62
CA GLU A 153 -1.85 32.55 28.06
C GLU A 153 -3.16 32.88 28.80
N ASP A 154 -4.13 33.54 28.17
CA ASP A 154 -5.48 33.71 28.73
C ASP A 154 -6.50 32.80 28.01
N ASN A 155 -6.40 31.49 28.26
CA ASN A 155 -7.54 30.57 28.38
C ASN A 155 -7.01 29.17 28.72
N SER A 156 -6.87 28.90 30.01
CA SER A 156 -6.40 27.64 30.54
C SER A 156 -7.43 26.50 30.45
N ALA A 157 -6.88 25.29 30.42
CA ALA A 157 -7.50 24.00 30.74
C ALA A 157 -8.35 23.29 29.67
N LYS A 158 -7.68 22.50 28.80
CA LYS A 158 -8.13 21.14 28.41
C LYS A 158 -6.99 20.31 27.81
N ASN A 159 -6.97 19.04 28.23
CA ASN A 159 -5.94 18.02 28.06
C ASN A 159 -5.23 17.97 26.68
N LYS A 160 -3.90 17.83 26.74
CA LYS A 160 -3.02 17.48 25.62
C LYS A 160 -3.21 16.00 25.25
N GLU A 161 -3.99 15.74 24.21
CA GLU A 161 -3.89 14.52 23.41
C GLU A 161 -3.23 14.85 22.05
N THR A 162 -2.30 14.00 21.66
CA THR A 162 -1.48 14.09 20.44
C THR A 162 -2.38 14.06 19.21
N LYS A 163 -2.49 15.17 18.47
CA LYS A 163 -3.37 15.31 17.30
C LYS A 163 -2.75 14.65 16.05
N PRO A 164 -3.48 13.75 15.33
CA PRO A 164 -3.10 13.35 13.97
C PRO A 164 -3.55 14.45 12.98
N SER A 165 -2.61 15.24 12.48
CA SER A 165 -2.87 16.44 11.67
C SER A 165 -2.73 16.17 10.16
N GLN A 166 -3.85 15.87 9.49
CA GLN A 166 -4.18 16.19 8.07
C GLN A 166 -5.39 15.35 7.64
N ARG A 167 -5.39 14.04 7.90
CA ARG A 167 -6.45 13.10 7.47
C ARG A 167 -7.84 13.45 7.99
N LYS A 168 -7.96 13.95 9.22
CA LYS A 168 -9.25 14.23 9.85
C LYS A 168 -10.04 15.38 9.17
N LYS A 169 -9.36 16.25 8.40
CA LYS A 169 -9.95 17.45 7.77
C LYS A 169 -10.49 17.22 6.36
N GLU A 170 -9.95 16.23 5.63
CA GLU A 170 -10.43 15.89 4.27
C GLU A 170 -11.90 15.41 4.33
N PHE A 171 -12.21 14.65 5.38
CA PHE A 171 -13.54 14.12 5.69
C PHE A 171 -14.54 15.14 6.22
N ASP A 172 -14.20 16.43 6.24
CA ASP A 172 -15.12 17.52 6.59
C ASP A 172 -15.57 18.31 5.35
N GLN A 173 -15.03 18.01 4.16
CA GLN A 173 -15.27 18.75 2.92
C GLN A 173 -16.49 18.21 2.17
N GLU A 174 -17.37 19.10 1.70
CA GLU A 174 -18.62 18.72 1.04
C GLU A 174 -18.40 17.90 -0.25
N GLU A 175 -17.39 18.27 -1.05
CA GLU A 175 -17.02 17.53 -2.28
C GLU A 175 -16.56 16.09 -1.98
N TYR A 176 -16.10 15.81 -0.75
CA TYR A 176 -15.74 14.46 -0.34
C TYR A 176 -16.97 13.54 -0.26
N TYR A 177 -18.13 14.10 0.09
CA TYR A 177 -19.41 13.41 0.23
C TYR A 177 -20.39 13.73 -0.91
N LEU A 178 -19.84 14.07 -2.09
CA LEU A 178 -20.63 14.40 -3.26
C LEU A 178 -21.57 13.24 -3.62
N LYS A 179 -22.83 13.56 -3.92
CA LYS A 179 -23.87 12.61 -4.37
C LYS A 179 -24.27 12.80 -5.82
N LYS A 180 -23.69 13.81 -6.48
CA LYS A 180 -23.94 14.13 -7.88
C LYS A 180 -23.22 13.09 -8.74
N SER A 181 -23.98 12.44 -9.62
CA SER A 181 -23.43 11.57 -10.64
C SER A 181 -22.95 12.35 -11.86
N PHE A 182 -21.98 11.77 -12.56
CA PHE A 182 -21.39 12.30 -13.78
C PHE A 182 -21.39 11.23 -14.86
N ASP A 183 -21.89 11.58 -16.04
CA ASP A 183 -22.06 10.66 -17.16
C ASP A 183 -20.72 10.19 -17.75
N ASN A 184 -19.71 11.05 -17.65
CA ASN A 184 -18.36 10.80 -18.15
C ASN A 184 -17.31 11.67 -17.42
N VAL A 185 -16.04 11.33 -17.64
CA VAL A 185 -14.90 12.00 -17.00
C VAL A 185 -14.68 13.44 -17.47
N ILE A 186 -15.19 13.82 -18.66
CA ILE A 186 -15.09 15.19 -19.18
C ILE A 186 -16.05 16.10 -18.42
N GLN A 187 -17.29 15.65 -18.18
CA GLN A 187 -18.26 16.38 -17.36
C GLN A 187 -17.78 16.56 -15.92
N ALA A 188 -17.05 15.58 -15.38
CA ALA A 188 -16.44 15.69 -14.05
C ALA A 188 -15.45 16.86 -13.92
N LEU A 189 -14.88 17.34 -15.03
CA LEU A 189 -14.00 18.51 -15.02
C LEU A 189 -14.73 19.79 -14.62
N ASP A 190 -16.05 19.88 -14.84
CA ASP A 190 -16.86 21.06 -14.45
C ASP A 190 -16.83 21.35 -12.94
N LEU A 191 -16.38 20.40 -12.12
CA LEU A 191 -16.17 20.62 -10.69
C LEU A 191 -15.02 21.59 -10.38
N PHE A 192 -14.00 21.65 -11.23
CA PHE A 192 -12.75 22.37 -10.91
C PHE A 192 -12.03 23.01 -12.09
N LYS A 193 -12.46 22.78 -13.34
CA LYS A 193 -11.74 23.23 -14.53
C LYS A 193 -11.60 24.74 -14.60
N ASP A 194 -12.50 25.50 -13.97
CA ASP A 194 -12.49 26.97 -13.96
C ASP A 194 -11.83 27.55 -12.69
N ASP A 195 -11.42 26.70 -11.74
CA ASP A 195 -10.80 27.16 -10.50
C ASP A 195 -9.38 27.69 -10.73
N PRO A 196 -8.93 28.70 -9.97
CA PRO A 196 -7.55 29.17 -10.04
C PRO A 196 -6.58 28.10 -9.52
N LEU A 197 -5.35 28.13 -10.04
CA LEU A 197 -4.28 27.28 -9.53
C LEU A 197 -3.81 27.77 -8.16
N ILE A 198 -3.53 26.83 -7.26
CA ILE A 198 -3.03 27.13 -5.91
C ILE A 198 -1.54 27.51 -5.96
N PHE A 199 -0.78 26.83 -6.80
CA PHE A 199 0.65 27.04 -7.00
C PHE A 199 1.00 27.02 -8.49
N LYS A 200 2.11 27.66 -8.86
CA LYS A 200 2.67 27.57 -10.22
C LYS A 200 2.98 26.10 -10.56
N PRO A 201 2.54 25.57 -11.71
CA PRO A 201 2.84 24.19 -12.11
C PRO A 201 4.34 23.88 -12.05
N GLY A 202 4.70 22.68 -11.59
CA GLY A 202 6.08 22.22 -11.44
C GLY A 202 6.83 22.74 -10.20
N THR A 203 6.20 23.55 -9.35
CA THR A 203 6.92 24.21 -8.23
C THR A 203 6.65 23.60 -6.85
N THR A 204 5.43 23.15 -6.57
CA THR A 204 5.03 22.70 -5.24
C THR A 204 4.15 21.46 -5.33
N PHE A 205 4.50 20.43 -4.56
CA PHE A 205 3.69 19.24 -4.41
C PHE A 205 2.40 19.51 -3.65
N LEU A 206 1.28 19.27 -4.32
CA LEU A 206 -0.07 19.39 -3.78
C LEU A 206 -0.92 18.21 -4.25
N TYR A 207 -1.06 17.21 -3.38
CA TYR A 207 -1.87 16.02 -3.66
C TYR A 207 -3.30 16.39 -4.10
N SER A 208 -3.68 16.00 -5.32
CA SER A 208 -4.94 16.38 -5.93
C SER A 208 -5.64 15.16 -6.54
N THR A 209 -6.85 14.86 -6.06
CA THR A 209 -7.73 13.89 -6.72
C THR A 209 -8.23 14.44 -8.06
N HIS A 210 -8.52 15.74 -8.13
CA HIS A 210 -8.93 16.42 -9.35
C HIS A 210 -7.85 16.40 -10.44
N ALA A 211 -6.56 16.42 -10.09
CA ALA A 211 -5.48 16.19 -11.05
C ALA A 211 -5.57 14.82 -11.72
N TYR A 212 -5.97 13.78 -10.98
CA TYR A 212 -6.24 12.44 -11.54
C TYR A 212 -7.56 12.38 -12.30
N THR A 213 -8.57 13.18 -11.94
CA THR A 213 -9.77 13.36 -12.76
C THR A 213 -9.41 13.93 -14.14
N LEU A 214 -8.58 14.98 -14.22
CA LEU A 214 -8.08 15.47 -15.50
C LEU A 214 -7.25 14.42 -16.25
N LEU A 215 -6.43 13.65 -15.53
CA LEU A 215 -5.66 12.56 -16.14
C LEU A 215 -6.57 11.48 -16.75
N SER A 216 -7.72 11.20 -16.14
CA SER A 216 -8.71 10.26 -16.69
C SER A 216 -9.30 10.74 -18.02
N ALA A 217 -9.54 12.04 -18.17
CA ALA A 217 -9.93 12.66 -19.43
C ALA A 217 -8.84 12.55 -20.50
N VAL A 218 -7.57 12.76 -20.13
CA VAL A 218 -6.43 12.55 -21.02
C VAL A 218 -6.37 11.09 -21.48
N VAL A 219 -6.51 10.12 -20.56
CA VAL A 219 -6.53 8.69 -20.89
C VAL A 219 -7.67 8.35 -21.83
N GLU A 220 -8.90 8.81 -21.56
CA GLU A 220 -10.07 8.58 -22.41
C GLU A 220 -9.82 9.06 -23.85
N ARG A 221 -9.29 10.29 -24.00
CA ARG A 221 -9.00 10.91 -25.29
C ARG A 221 -7.89 10.18 -26.05
N VAL A 222 -6.81 9.83 -25.37
CA VAL A 222 -5.69 9.13 -25.99
C VAL A 222 -6.06 7.69 -26.33
N ALA A 223 -6.84 7.01 -25.48
CA ALA A 223 -7.26 5.63 -25.70
C ALA A 223 -8.29 5.51 -26.83
N GLY A 224 -9.10 6.55 -27.06
CA GLY A 224 -10.17 6.57 -28.08
C GLY A 224 -11.42 5.78 -27.67
N GLN A 225 -11.60 5.56 -26.37
CA GLN A 225 -12.74 4.84 -25.77
C GLN A 225 -12.96 5.39 -24.35
N ARG A 226 -14.15 5.14 -23.75
CA ARG A 226 -14.47 5.64 -22.41
C ARG A 226 -13.40 5.20 -21.40
N PHE A 227 -13.10 6.06 -20.43
CA PHE A 227 -12.10 5.79 -19.40
C PHE A 227 -12.33 4.44 -18.69
N LEU A 228 -13.57 4.18 -18.25
CA LEU A 228 -13.92 2.93 -17.57
C LEU A 228 -13.72 1.71 -18.47
N ASP A 229 -14.08 1.78 -19.76
CA ASP A 229 -13.87 0.67 -20.70
C ASP A 229 -12.37 0.36 -20.88
N HIS A 230 -11.55 1.42 -20.93
CA HIS A 230 -10.10 1.26 -20.96
C HIS A 230 -9.54 0.62 -19.70
N MET A 231 -9.95 1.10 -18.52
CA MET A 231 -9.48 0.55 -17.26
C MET A 231 -9.95 -0.89 -17.05
N MET A 232 -11.20 -1.22 -17.39
CA MET A 232 -11.68 -2.60 -17.33
C MET A 232 -10.92 -3.54 -18.27
N LYS A 233 -10.47 -3.05 -19.44
CA LYS A 233 -9.57 -3.81 -20.32
C LYS A 233 -8.21 -4.05 -19.65
N VAL A 234 -7.62 -3.02 -19.04
CA VAL A 234 -6.36 -3.14 -18.31
C VAL A 234 -6.47 -4.14 -17.15
N PHE A 235 -7.56 -4.10 -16.38
CA PHE A 235 -7.80 -5.04 -15.29
C PHE A 235 -7.92 -6.48 -15.79
N ARG A 236 -8.62 -6.72 -16.90
CA ARG A 236 -8.68 -8.05 -17.52
C ARG A 236 -7.32 -8.54 -18.01
N GLU A 237 -6.51 -7.67 -18.63
CA GLU A 237 -5.14 -8.00 -19.06
C GLU A 237 -4.24 -8.40 -17.87
N LEU A 238 -4.46 -7.80 -16.69
CA LEU A 238 -3.76 -8.11 -15.43
C LEU A 238 -4.37 -9.26 -14.63
N GLY A 239 -5.49 -9.84 -15.07
CA GLY A 239 -6.23 -10.87 -14.33
C GLY A 239 -7.02 -10.36 -13.10
N MET A 240 -7.19 -9.05 -12.97
CA MET A 240 -7.93 -8.39 -11.88
C MET A 240 -9.44 -8.40 -12.15
N LEU A 241 -10.06 -9.57 -12.07
CA LEU A 241 -11.45 -9.78 -12.50
C LEU A 241 -12.51 -9.27 -11.50
N ASN A 242 -12.11 -8.92 -10.28
CA ASN A 242 -12.99 -8.42 -9.22
C ASN A 242 -12.82 -6.90 -9.00
N THR A 243 -11.96 -6.25 -9.79
CA THR A 243 -11.72 -4.81 -9.75
C THR A 243 -12.70 -4.11 -10.66
N VAL A 244 -13.54 -3.26 -10.07
CA VAL A 244 -14.69 -2.64 -10.73
C VAL A 244 -14.89 -1.19 -10.28
N PRO A 245 -15.54 -0.33 -11.08
CA PRO A 245 -15.92 1.00 -10.61
C PRO A 245 -16.91 0.90 -9.44
N ASP A 246 -16.81 1.83 -8.48
CA ASP A 246 -17.71 1.96 -7.33
C ASP A 246 -19.04 2.61 -7.75
N GLU A 247 -19.80 1.90 -8.57
CA GLU A 247 -21.14 2.29 -9.00
C GLU A 247 -22.19 1.78 -8.01
N ASN A 248 -23.29 2.51 -7.86
CA ASN A 248 -24.36 2.15 -6.94
C ASN A 248 -25.36 1.16 -7.55
N ASP A 249 -25.72 1.38 -8.81
CA ASP A 249 -26.83 0.69 -9.46
C ASP A 249 -26.51 -0.76 -9.85
N PRO A 250 -25.31 -1.10 -10.38
CA PRO A 250 -24.96 -2.49 -10.66
C PRO A 250 -24.78 -3.33 -9.39
N ILE A 251 -25.20 -4.60 -9.47
CA ILE A 251 -24.91 -5.57 -8.41
C ILE A 251 -23.42 -5.91 -8.44
N ILE A 252 -22.74 -5.69 -7.32
CA ILE A 252 -21.35 -6.05 -7.11
C ILE A 252 -21.32 -7.16 -6.05
N TYR A 253 -20.98 -8.37 -6.47
CA TYR A 253 -20.88 -9.52 -5.57
C TYR A 253 -19.80 -9.28 -4.50
N HIS A 254 -20.06 -9.79 -3.29
CA HIS A 254 -19.16 -9.65 -2.14
C HIS A 254 -18.83 -8.19 -1.74
N ARG A 255 -19.63 -7.20 -2.17
CA ARG A 255 -19.43 -5.80 -1.78
C ARG A 255 -19.68 -5.60 -0.28
N SER A 256 -18.69 -5.04 0.40
CA SER A 256 -18.78 -4.65 1.82
C SER A 256 -19.68 -3.43 2.04
N ARG A 257 -20.31 -3.34 3.22
CA ARG A 257 -20.81 -2.09 3.81
C ARG A 257 -19.65 -1.23 4.31
N TYR A 258 -19.89 0.05 4.58
CA TYR A 258 -18.84 1.02 4.90
C TYR A 258 -19.19 1.82 6.16
N TYR A 259 -18.19 2.00 7.03
CA TYR A 259 -18.41 2.53 8.38
C TYR A 259 -17.48 3.68 8.74
N HIS A 260 -17.94 4.53 9.66
CA HIS A 260 -17.10 5.52 10.32
C HIS A 260 -17.44 5.65 11.80
N PHE A 261 -16.53 6.24 12.58
CA PHE A 261 -16.86 6.66 13.94
C PHE A 261 -17.60 7.99 13.92
N ASN A 262 -18.74 8.06 14.61
CA ASN A 262 -19.41 9.33 14.87
C ASN A 262 -18.70 10.14 15.97
N LYS A 263 -19.18 11.36 16.25
CA LYS A 263 -18.62 12.25 17.29
C LYS A 263 -18.60 11.65 18.71
N LYS A 264 -19.39 10.59 18.96
CA LYS A 264 -19.46 9.86 20.24
C LYS A 264 -18.59 8.60 20.25
N GLY A 265 -17.76 8.37 19.21
CA GLY A 265 -16.90 7.20 19.09
C GLY A 265 -17.66 5.90 18.78
N ARG A 266 -18.90 5.97 18.28
CA ARG A 266 -19.67 4.78 17.88
C ARG A 266 -19.51 4.52 16.39
N VAL A 267 -19.37 3.26 16.02
CA VAL A 267 -19.43 2.80 14.63
C VAL A 267 -20.83 3.08 14.08
N VAL A 268 -20.90 3.75 12.94
CA VAL A 268 -22.14 4.05 12.21
C VAL A 268 -21.92 3.86 10.71
N ASN A 269 -23.01 3.63 9.97
CA ASN A 269 -22.97 3.58 8.51
C ASN A 269 -22.52 4.92 7.92
N CYS A 270 -21.70 4.83 6.88
CA CYS A 270 -21.36 5.99 6.06
C CYS A 270 -22.54 6.43 5.18
N PRO A 271 -22.66 7.74 4.89
CA PRO A 271 -23.61 8.21 3.90
C PRO A 271 -23.24 7.71 2.50
N TYR A 272 -24.25 7.65 1.64
CA TYR A 272 -24.04 7.43 0.22
C TYR A 272 -23.18 8.56 -0.38
N VAL A 273 -22.27 8.16 -1.27
CA VAL A 273 -21.44 9.04 -2.08
C VAL A 273 -21.35 8.49 -3.50
N ASP A 274 -21.26 9.39 -4.46
CA ASP A 274 -21.02 9.09 -5.86
C ASP A 274 -19.55 9.41 -6.21
N ASN A 275 -18.83 8.40 -6.71
CA ASN A 275 -17.41 8.50 -7.00
C ASN A 275 -17.11 8.71 -8.50
N SER A 276 -18.14 8.94 -9.32
CA SER A 276 -18.01 9.06 -10.78
C SER A 276 -17.11 10.18 -11.26
N TYR A 277 -16.98 11.24 -10.46
CA TYR A 277 -16.07 12.34 -10.76
C TYR A 277 -14.58 11.99 -10.55
N LYS A 278 -14.25 10.88 -9.89
CA LYS A 278 -12.89 10.57 -9.46
C LYS A 278 -12.50 9.12 -9.68
N TRP A 279 -13.01 8.46 -10.73
CA TRP A 279 -12.65 7.08 -11.07
C TRP A 279 -11.14 6.83 -10.99
N ALA A 280 -10.34 7.60 -11.72
CA ALA A 280 -8.87 7.50 -11.70
C ALA A 280 -8.23 7.81 -10.34
N GLY A 281 -8.84 8.69 -9.56
CA GLY A 281 -8.27 9.20 -8.32
C GLY A 281 -8.62 8.36 -7.09
N GLY A 282 -9.75 7.66 -7.09
CA GLY A 282 -10.21 6.91 -5.92
C GLY A 282 -11.54 6.20 -6.06
N GLY A 283 -12.00 5.93 -7.28
CA GLY A 283 -13.35 5.43 -7.52
C GLY A 283 -13.46 3.93 -7.79
N PHE A 284 -12.40 3.13 -7.65
CA PHE A 284 -12.48 1.68 -7.84
C PHE A 284 -12.71 0.92 -6.53
N LEU A 285 -13.33 -0.24 -6.67
CA LEU A 285 -13.39 -1.32 -5.69
C LEU A 285 -12.45 -2.45 -6.16
N SER A 286 -11.96 -3.26 -5.22
CA SER A 286 -11.15 -4.44 -5.51
C SER A 286 -11.19 -5.45 -4.37
N THR A 287 -10.62 -6.63 -4.62
CA THR A 287 -10.19 -7.60 -3.60
C THR A 287 -8.69 -7.47 -3.32
N VAL A 288 -8.22 -8.10 -2.26
CA VAL A 288 -6.78 -8.20 -1.98
C VAL A 288 -6.05 -9.04 -3.04
N GLY A 289 -6.69 -10.10 -3.56
CA GLY A 289 -6.12 -10.97 -4.58
C GLY A 289 -5.78 -10.22 -5.87
N ASP A 290 -6.72 -9.40 -6.36
CA ASP A 290 -6.50 -8.55 -7.53
C ASP A 290 -5.37 -7.52 -7.31
N LEU A 291 -5.29 -6.91 -6.11
CA LEU A 291 -4.22 -5.96 -5.80
C LEU A 291 -2.85 -6.64 -5.68
N LEU A 292 -2.78 -7.89 -5.21
CA LEU A 292 -1.54 -8.67 -5.23
C LEU A 292 -1.07 -8.94 -6.66
N LEU A 293 -1.99 -9.31 -7.57
CA LEU A 293 -1.67 -9.47 -8.99
C LEU A 293 -1.05 -8.19 -9.57
N PHE A 294 -1.69 -7.04 -9.33
CA PHE A 294 -1.18 -5.75 -9.78
C PHE A 294 0.21 -5.42 -9.21
N GLY A 295 0.38 -5.56 -7.88
CA GLY A 295 1.66 -5.28 -7.23
C GLY A 295 2.79 -6.17 -7.76
N ASN A 296 2.51 -7.46 -7.96
CA ASN A 296 3.46 -8.42 -8.53
C ASN A 296 3.79 -8.10 -10.00
N ALA A 297 2.81 -7.72 -10.82
CA ALA A 297 3.03 -7.34 -12.22
C ALA A 297 3.92 -6.10 -12.35
N MET A 298 3.75 -5.11 -11.47
CA MET A 298 4.60 -3.92 -11.42
C MET A 298 6.01 -4.25 -10.91
N LEU A 299 6.13 -5.07 -9.87
CA LEU A 299 7.43 -5.55 -9.36
C LEU A 299 8.21 -6.31 -10.43
N TYR A 300 7.53 -7.20 -11.16
CA TYR A 300 8.10 -7.94 -12.28
C TYR A 300 8.63 -6.98 -13.34
N SER A 301 7.80 -6.04 -13.81
CA SER A 301 8.17 -5.05 -14.82
C SER A 301 9.40 -4.25 -14.40
N TYR A 302 9.47 -3.81 -13.13
CA TYR A 302 10.61 -3.10 -12.57
C TYR A 302 11.91 -3.92 -12.56
N GLN A 303 11.82 -5.21 -12.19
CA GLN A 303 12.99 -6.09 -12.05
C GLN A 303 13.53 -6.60 -13.38
N MET A 304 12.70 -6.68 -14.42
CA MET A 304 13.14 -7.08 -15.76
C MET A 304 14.27 -6.22 -16.30
N ALA A 305 14.45 -5.00 -15.79
CA ALA A 305 15.55 -4.11 -16.16
C ALA A 305 16.94 -4.58 -15.67
N GLN A 306 16.98 -5.57 -14.77
CA GLN A 306 18.19 -6.12 -14.17
C GLN A 306 18.48 -7.55 -14.68
N VAL A 307 17.57 -8.14 -15.45
CA VAL A 307 17.69 -9.50 -15.96
C VAL A 307 18.48 -9.49 -17.27
N LYS A 308 19.60 -10.21 -17.31
CA LYS A 308 20.47 -10.31 -18.50
C LYS A 308 19.94 -11.26 -19.57
N ASP A 309 19.33 -12.37 -19.15
CA ASP A 309 18.74 -13.38 -20.04
C ASP A 309 17.22 -13.40 -19.88
N VAL A 310 16.51 -12.92 -20.90
CA VAL A 310 15.05 -12.81 -20.94
C VAL A 310 14.41 -13.84 -21.87
N THR A 311 15.20 -14.75 -22.48
CA THR A 311 14.74 -15.63 -23.57
C THR A 311 13.61 -16.60 -23.15
N SER A 312 13.54 -16.94 -21.86
CA SER A 312 12.52 -17.82 -21.29
C SER A 312 11.42 -17.08 -20.50
N LEU A 313 11.47 -15.74 -20.47
CA LEU A 313 10.59 -14.91 -19.66
C LEU A 313 9.55 -14.17 -20.51
N LEU A 314 8.36 -14.00 -19.94
CA LEU A 314 7.32 -13.20 -20.56
C LEU A 314 7.66 -11.70 -20.45
N PRO A 315 7.18 -10.85 -21.37
CA PRO A 315 7.30 -9.41 -21.18
C PRO A 315 6.52 -8.97 -19.94
N GLY A 316 7.05 -7.96 -19.24
CA GLY A 316 6.32 -7.30 -18.17
C GLY A 316 5.09 -6.54 -18.68
N PHE A 317 4.19 -6.17 -17.77
CA PHE A 317 3.04 -5.33 -18.11
C PHE A 317 3.47 -3.96 -18.65
N LEU A 318 4.55 -3.41 -18.09
CA LEU A 318 5.25 -2.23 -18.61
C LEU A 318 6.66 -2.61 -19.04
N LYS A 319 7.23 -1.84 -19.97
CA LYS A 319 8.66 -1.92 -20.25
C LYS A 319 9.46 -1.57 -18.98
N PRO A 320 10.64 -2.17 -18.78
CA PRO A 320 11.38 -1.99 -17.54
C PRO A 320 11.81 -0.54 -17.27
N GLU A 321 12.17 0.21 -18.31
CA GLU A 321 12.50 1.63 -18.25
C GLU A 321 11.29 2.47 -17.82
N THR A 322 10.10 2.15 -18.36
CA THR A 322 8.84 2.80 -17.98
C THR A 322 8.56 2.59 -16.49
N ALA A 323 8.62 1.34 -16.01
CA ALA A 323 8.40 1.02 -14.61
C ALA A 323 9.41 1.73 -13.68
N LYS A 324 10.69 1.75 -14.06
CA LYS A 324 11.74 2.49 -13.34
C LYS A 324 11.44 3.99 -13.24
N ILE A 325 11.04 4.63 -14.34
CA ILE A 325 10.75 6.07 -14.35
C ILE A 325 9.51 6.37 -13.50
N MET A 326 8.50 5.50 -13.53
CA MET A 326 7.30 5.67 -12.72
C MET A 326 7.56 5.51 -11.22
N TRP A 327 8.49 4.63 -10.85
CA TRP A 327 8.93 4.40 -9.47
C TRP A 327 10.12 5.27 -9.05
N ALA A 328 10.61 6.16 -9.92
CA ALA A 328 11.60 7.14 -9.55
C ALA A 328 10.92 8.28 -8.77
N PRO A 329 11.52 8.75 -7.66
CA PRO A 329 11.02 9.93 -7.00
C PRO A 329 11.11 11.14 -7.92
N VAL A 330 10.10 12.00 -7.89
CA VAL A 330 10.11 13.27 -8.63
C VAL A 330 10.57 14.38 -7.69
N ASP A 331 11.41 15.28 -8.17
CA ASP A 331 11.89 16.42 -7.37
C ASP A 331 10.72 17.26 -6.81
N LYS A 332 10.91 17.80 -5.60
CA LYS A 332 9.95 18.68 -4.90
C LYS A 332 8.63 18.01 -4.52
N THR A 333 8.64 16.69 -4.35
CA THR A 333 7.46 15.88 -3.99
C THR A 333 7.51 15.28 -2.59
N GLU A 334 8.17 15.96 -1.66
CA GLU A 334 8.23 15.54 -0.25
C GLU A 334 6.81 15.39 0.33
N ALA A 335 6.47 14.17 0.74
CA ALA A 335 5.15 13.86 1.27
C ALA A 335 5.08 14.25 2.75
N SER A 336 4.18 15.17 3.12
CA SER A 336 4.12 15.67 4.52
C SER A 336 3.74 14.61 5.56
N TRP A 337 3.16 13.49 5.13
CA TRP A 337 2.75 12.38 5.99
C TRP A 337 3.75 11.21 6.01
N ASP A 338 4.82 11.28 5.23
CA ASP A 338 5.90 10.29 5.20
C ASP A 338 7.24 11.02 5.06
N LYS A 339 7.98 11.14 6.17
CA LYS A 339 9.21 11.95 6.24
C LYS A 339 10.30 11.46 5.29
N ASP A 340 10.27 10.18 4.94
CA ASP A 340 11.25 9.50 4.11
C ASP A 340 10.75 9.29 2.67
N GLY A 341 9.47 9.63 2.41
CA GLY A 341 8.79 9.37 1.16
C GLY A 341 8.74 10.58 0.23
N LEU A 342 9.16 10.34 -1.01
CA LEU A 342 8.90 11.21 -2.15
C LEU A 342 7.74 10.64 -2.97
N TYR A 343 7.17 11.42 -3.88
CA TYR A 343 6.13 10.95 -4.79
C TYR A 343 6.73 10.71 -6.18
N GLY A 344 6.56 9.49 -6.68
CA GLY A 344 6.80 9.13 -8.07
C GLY A 344 5.59 9.42 -8.95
N MET A 345 5.42 8.67 -10.03
CA MET A 345 4.23 8.77 -10.87
C MET A 345 3.14 7.83 -10.35
N GLY A 346 2.32 8.34 -9.43
CA GLY A 346 1.21 7.60 -8.82
C GLY A 346 1.61 6.67 -7.66
N TRP A 347 2.84 6.77 -7.16
CA TRP A 347 3.37 5.97 -6.06
C TRP A 347 4.06 6.86 -5.03
N LEU A 348 3.95 6.53 -3.75
CA LEU A 348 4.94 6.96 -2.76
C LEU A 348 6.17 6.07 -2.91
N VAL A 349 7.34 6.69 -2.92
CA VAL A 349 8.63 6.05 -3.14
C VAL A 349 9.53 6.38 -1.97
N VAL A 350 10.03 5.35 -1.30
CA VAL A 350 11.13 5.48 -0.36
C VAL A 350 12.38 4.92 -1.01
N GLU A 351 13.41 5.75 -1.11
CA GLU A 351 14.69 5.33 -1.68
C GLU A 351 15.56 4.61 -0.66
N LYS A 352 16.42 3.73 -1.17
CA LYS A 352 17.46 3.10 -0.36
C LYS A 352 18.38 4.19 0.20
N GLN A 353 18.64 4.15 1.50
CA GLN A 353 19.59 5.05 2.15
C GLN A 353 20.58 4.24 2.99
N GLN A 354 21.87 4.50 2.77
CA GLN A 354 22.97 3.96 3.55
C GLN A 354 24.01 5.06 3.76
N ASP A 355 23.87 5.83 4.84
CA ASP A 355 24.73 6.99 5.11
C ASP A 355 26.15 6.58 5.56
N TYR A 356 26.27 5.43 6.24
CA TYR A 356 27.53 4.88 6.74
C TYR A 356 27.50 3.35 6.65
N GLY A 357 28.68 2.71 6.55
CA GLY A 357 28.80 1.25 6.49
C GLY A 357 28.20 0.48 7.69
N GLN A 358 27.88 1.17 8.79
CA GLN A 358 27.39 0.59 10.05
C GLN A 358 25.97 1.05 10.43
N CYS A 359 25.34 1.95 9.66
CA CYS A 359 24.03 2.51 10.01
C CYS A 359 22.87 1.71 9.42
N ARG A 360 21.69 1.82 10.06
CA ARG A 360 20.43 1.19 9.65
C ARG A 360 20.19 1.44 8.16
N SER A 361 20.21 0.39 7.34
CA SER A 361 19.88 0.48 5.93
C SER A 361 18.38 0.77 5.79
N ARG A 362 18.02 1.94 5.24
CA ARG A 362 16.66 2.15 4.76
C ARG A 362 16.53 1.39 3.43
N ARG A 363 15.54 0.49 3.34
CA ARG A 363 15.29 -0.27 2.10
C ARG A 363 14.42 0.53 1.14
N HIS A 364 14.66 0.31 -0.14
CA HIS A 364 13.76 0.80 -1.18
C HIS A 364 12.43 0.06 -1.12
N TYR A 365 11.32 0.79 -1.12
CA TYR A 365 9.99 0.25 -1.32
C TYR A 365 9.09 1.32 -1.96
N VAL A 366 8.02 0.86 -2.59
CA VAL A 366 6.96 1.75 -3.09
C VAL A 366 5.65 1.40 -2.42
N SER A 367 4.79 2.38 -2.24
CA SER A 367 3.48 2.16 -1.65
C SER A 367 2.45 3.17 -2.13
N HIS A 368 1.18 2.89 -1.89
CA HIS A 368 0.14 3.90 -1.96
C HIS A 368 -0.93 3.59 -0.91
N THR A 369 -1.29 4.60 -0.11
CA THR A 369 -2.41 4.49 0.84
C THR A 369 -3.68 5.06 0.23
N GLY A 370 -4.83 4.57 0.67
CA GLY A 370 -6.13 5.04 0.23
C GLY A 370 -7.01 5.42 1.42
N GLY A 371 -7.71 6.54 1.28
CA GLY A 371 -8.82 6.93 2.15
C GLY A 371 -10.03 7.27 1.29
N ALA A 372 -11.15 6.63 1.59
CA ALA A 372 -12.46 6.92 1.00
C ALA A 372 -13.50 7.05 2.11
N VAL A 373 -14.71 7.50 1.77
CA VAL A 373 -15.85 7.43 2.68
C VAL A 373 -16.04 5.98 3.12
N GLY A 374 -15.84 5.75 4.42
CA GLY A 374 -15.97 4.45 5.06
C GLY A 374 -15.01 3.36 4.59
N ALA A 375 -13.85 3.71 4.04
CA ALA A 375 -12.82 2.73 3.74
C ALA A 375 -11.41 3.31 3.84
N SER A 376 -10.47 2.44 4.16
CA SER A 376 -9.03 2.74 4.13
C SER A 376 -8.30 1.57 3.51
N SER A 377 -7.19 1.83 2.84
CA SER A 377 -6.44 0.79 2.14
C SER A 377 -4.95 1.11 2.08
N VAL A 378 -4.14 0.09 1.82
CA VAL A 378 -2.73 0.24 1.44
C VAL A 378 -2.35 -0.86 0.45
N LEU A 379 -1.51 -0.49 -0.51
CA LEU A 379 -0.74 -1.41 -1.34
C LEU A 379 0.73 -1.04 -1.18
N LEU A 380 1.57 -2.00 -0.82
CA LEU A 380 2.99 -1.83 -0.61
C LEU A 380 3.74 -2.92 -1.36
N VAL A 381 4.81 -2.53 -2.04
CA VAL A 381 5.72 -3.43 -2.75
C VAL A 381 7.13 -3.19 -2.21
N LEU A 382 7.71 -4.24 -1.63
CA LEU A 382 9.06 -4.29 -1.09
C LEU A 382 9.92 -5.21 -1.97
N PRO A 383 10.66 -4.68 -2.95
CA PRO A 383 11.60 -5.48 -3.72
C PRO A 383 12.64 -6.17 -2.83
N SER A 384 12.98 -7.43 -3.14
CA SER A 384 14.09 -8.13 -2.51
C SER A 384 15.40 -7.38 -2.77
N GLU A 385 16.32 -7.44 -1.81
CA GLU A 385 17.68 -6.97 -2.07
C GLU A 385 18.40 -8.00 -2.95
N PRO A 386 19.27 -7.57 -3.89
CA PRO A 386 20.13 -8.49 -4.60
C PRO A 386 21.04 -9.17 -3.59
N VAL A 387 20.84 -10.47 -3.35
CA VAL A 387 21.83 -11.28 -2.64
C VAL A 387 22.95 -11.59 -3.64
N GLU A 388 24.20 -11.30 -3.27
CA GLU A 388 25.34 -11.68 -4.11
C GLU A 388 25.29 -13.19 -4.42
N PRO A 389 25.51 -13.59 -5.68
CA PRO A 389 25.12 -14.91 -6.15
C PRO A 389 26.05 -15.98 -5.56
N ARG A 390 25.60 -16.65 -4.49
CA ARG A 390 26.07 -18.00 -4.18
C ARG A 390 25.12 -19.09 -4.68
N GLY A 391 23.94 -18.70 -5.19
CA GLY A 391 22.90 -19.60 -5.71
C GLY A 391 22.48 -19.33 -7.16
N LYS A 392 21.66 -20.23 -7.72
CA LYS A 392 21.05 -20.09 -9.05
C LYS A 392 20.19 -18.82 -9.11
N PRO A 393 20.25 -18.04 -10.21
CA PRO A 393 19.35 -16.90 -10.40
C PRO A 393 17.89 -17.38 -10.33
N THR A 394 17.12 -16.83 -9.40
CA THR A 394 15.69 -17.13 -9.31
C THR A 394 14.90 -16.12 -10.16
N ALA A 395 13.92 -16.61 -10.91
CA ALA A 395 13.15 -15.78 -11.84
C ALA A 395 12.35 -14.69 -11.07
N PRO A 396 12.21 -13.48 -11.62
CA PRO A 396 11.33 -12.45 -11.05
C PRO A 396 9.85 -12.87 -11.13
N PRO A 397 8.96 -12.27 -10.32
CA PRO A 397 9.25 -11.18 -9.38
C PRO A 397 9.84 -11.69 -8.05
N LYS A 398 10.71 -10.88 -7.43
CA LYS A 398 11.40 -11.17 -6.17
C LYS A 398 11.15 -10.07 -5.15
N GLY A 399 10.50 -10.40 -4.05
CA GLY A 399 10.11 -9.42 -3.03
C GLY A 399 8.76 -9.72 -2.42
N VAL A 400 8.29 -8.79 -1.58
CA VAL A 400 7.05 -8.93 -0.84
C VAL A 400 6.06 -7.86 -1.28
N VAL A 401 4.85 -8.28 -1.66
CA VAL A 401 3.72 -7.39 -1.92
C VAL A 401 2.72 -7.57 -0.78
N VAL A 402 2.35 -6.47 -0.14
CA VAL A 402 1.36 -6.46 0.95
C VAL A 402 0.23 -5.52 0.58
N THR A 403 -0.99 -5.98 0.78
CA THR A 403 -2.18 -5.13 0.69
C THR A 403 -3.09 -5.36 1.88
N ILE A 404 -3.70 -4.27 2.35
CA ILE A 404 -4.71 -4.31 3.41
C ILE A 404 -5.85 -3.41 2.97
N ILE A 405 -7.08 -3.91 3.01
CA ILE A 405 -8.28 -3.13 2.73
C ILE A 405 -9.22 -3.25 3.93
N THR A 406 -9.78 -2.14 4.40
CA THR A 406 -10.74 -2.11 5.50
C THR A 406 -11.95 -1.26 5.16
N ASN A 407 -13.10 -1.68 5.68
CA ASN A 407 -14.37 -0.97 5.54
C ASN A 407 -14.62 0.09 6.63
N MET A 408 -13.53 0.68 7.12
CA MET A 408 -13.54 1.78 8.09
C MET A 408 -12.74 2.97 7.56
N GLN A 409 -13.31 4.16 7.72
CA GLN A 409 -12.66 5.42 7.38
C GLN A 409 -11.51 5.76 8.34
N SER A 410 -10.49 6.48 7.86
CA SER A 410 -9.40 7.06 8.68
C SER A 410 -8.47 6.06 9.39
N VAL A 411 -8.31 4.84 8.86
CA VAL A 411 -7.39 3.84 9.44
C VAL A 411 -5.99 4.00 8.85
N GLY A 412 -4.96 4.08 9.71
CA GLY A 412 -3.56 4.15 9.29
C GLY A 412 -2.97 2.77 9.08
N LEU A 413 -2.69 2.41 7.81
CA LEU A 413 -2.26 1.04 7.45
C LEU A 413 -0.81 0.91 6.99
N ASN A 414 -0.15 2.02 6.60
CA ASN A 414 1.16 1.97 5.93
C ASN A 414 2.26 1.33 6.80
N SER A 415 2.35 1.75 8.07
CA SER A 415 3.33 1.20 9.02
C SER A 415 3.10 -0.29 9.29
N THR A 416 1.83 -0.71 9.39
CA THR A 416 1.45 -2.12 9.55
C THR A 416 1.85 -2.94 8.32
N ALA A 417 1.53 -2.47 7.11
CA ALA A 417 1.90 -3.15 5.88
C ALA A 417 3.42 -3.26 5.71
N LEU A 418 4.19 -2.21 6.07
CA LEU A 418 5.65 -2.24 6.02
C LEU A 418 6.23 -3.25 7.01
N LYS A 419 5.71 -3.32 8.24
CA LYS A 419 6.13 -4.33 9.23
C LYS A 419 5.85 -5.74 8.72
N ILE A 420 4.65 -6.00 8.20
CA ILE A 420 4.30 -7.29 7.59
C ILE A 420 5.29 -7.63 6.47
N ALA A 421 5.52 -6.71 5.53
CA ALA A 421 6.43 -6.93 4.42
C ALA A 421 7.86 -7.29 4.89
N GLN A 422 8.35 -6.60 5.92
CA GLN A 422 9.67 -6.86 6.50
C GLN A 422 9.75 -8.23 7.19
N GLU A 423 8.72 -8.65 7.91
CA GLU A 423 8.71 -9.97 8.57
C GLU A 423 8.65 -11.11 7.55
N PHE A 424 7.82 -10.99 6.51
CA PHE A 424 7.77 -12.00 5.45
C PHE A 424 9.06 -12.05 4.62
N ASP A 425 9.69 -10.90 4.37
CA ASP A 425 11.00 -10.87 3.69
C ASP A 425 12.08 -11.55 4.53
N LYS A 426 12.15 -11.27 5.85
CA LYS A 426 13.08 -11.97 6.76
C LYS A 426 12.85 -13.48 6.76
N ALA A 427 11.60 -13.92 6.90
CA ALA A 427 11.26 -15.33 6.90
C ALA A 427 11.66 -16.03 5.60
N SER A 428 11.42 -15.39 4.45
CA SER A 428 11.80 -15.93 3.13
C SER A 428 13.32 -16.13 3.00
N ARG A 429 14.13 -15.19 3.51
CA ARG A 429 15.60 -15.30 3.51
C ARG A 429 16.09 -16.42 4.43
N CYS A 430 15.45 -16.62 5.58
CA CYS A 430 15.78 -17.72 6.49
C CYS A 430 15.53 -19.09 5.83
N VAL A 431 14.40 -19.26 5.15
CA VAL A 431 14.08 -20.50 4.42
C VAL A 431 15.11 -20.77 3.32
N GLN A 432 15.45 -19.75 2.52
CA GLN A 432 16.47 -19.86 1.48
C GLN A 432 17.84 -20.27 2.05
N ALA A 433 18.25 -19.68 3.18
CA ALA A 433 19.52 -20.03 3.83
C ALA A 433 19.56 -21.49 4.31
N VAL A 434 18.44 -22.03 4.81
CA VAL A 434 18.33 -23.43 5.22
C VAL A 434 18.36 -24.37 4.02
N GLU A 435 17.66 -24.04 2.93
CA GLU A 435 17.67 -24.82 1.68
C GLU A 435 19.07 -24.88 1.04
N GLU A 436 19.82 -23.77 1.06
CA GLU A 436 21.21 -23.74 0.59
C GLU A 436 22.13 -24.64 1.44
N LEU A 437 21.97 -24.64 2.76
CA LEU A 437 22.72 -25.52 3.68
C LEU A 437 22.38 -27.00 3.49
N CYS A 438 21.16 -27.32 3.08
CA CYS A 438 20.67 -28.70 2.90
C CYS A 438 20.79 -29.22 1.45
N SER A 439 21.37 -28.45 0.52
CA SER A 439 21.46 -28.82 -0.89
C SER A 439 22.49 -29.94 -1.13
N PRO A 440 22.20 -30.94 -2.00
CA PRO A 440 23.14 -32.03 -2.29
C PRO A 440 24.41 -31.48 -2.95
N GLY A 441 25.52 -31.51 -2.22
CA GLY A 441 26.80 -30.87 -2.59
C GLY A 441 27.46 -30.11 -1.44
N ALA A 442 26.70 -29.71 -0.40
CA ALA A 442 27.26 -29.14 0.84
C ALA A 442 27.95 -30.20 1.74
N GLU A 443 27.74 -31.49 1.46
CA GLU A 443 28.32 -32.62 2.18
C GLU A 443 29.86 -32.60 2.18
N ASN A 444 30.50 -32.06 1.12
CA ASN A 444 31.96 -32.00 1.04
C ASN A 444 32.60 -30.78 1.74
N ALA A 445 31.82 -29.75 2.09
CA ALA A 445 32.35 -28.59 2.81
C ALA A 445 32.27 -28.78 4.34
N ALA A 446 31.26 -29.49 4.82
CA ALA A 446 31.11 -29.78 6.26
C ALA A 446 31.96 -30.97 6.74
N ALA A 447 32.31 -31.91 5.85
CA ALA A 447 33.06 -33.11 6.22
C ALA A 447 34.57 -32.90 6.49
N VAL A 448 35.16 -31.76 6.10
CA VAL A 448 36.59 -31.48 6.33
C VAL A 448 36.85 -30.71 7.64
N GLY A 449 35.81 -30.18 8.30
CA GLY A 449 35.98 -29.32 9.48
C GLY A 449 35.61 -29.91 10.84
N LEU A 450 34.80 -30.98 10.91
CA LEU A 450 34.16 -31.36 12.20
C LEU A 450 34.23 -32.84 12.59
N GLY A 451 34.88 -33.73 11.84
CA GLY A 451 35.22 -35.07 12.35
C GLY A 451 34.04 -35.90 12.90
N LEU A 452 32.85 -35.80 12.31
CA LEU A 452 31.68 -36.60 12.70
C LEU A 452 31.42 -37.72 11.69
N SER A 453 31.51 -38.97 12.15
CA SER A 453 31.22 -40.15 11.33
C SER A 453 29.72 -40.39 11.18
N ASN A 454 29.30 -40.63 9.93
CA ASN A 454 28.13 -41.39 9.49
C ASN A 454 26.88 -41.41 10.40
N ARG A 455 25.89 -40.57 10.08
CA ARG A 455 24.48 -40.95 10.23
C ARG A 455 23.70 -40.49 9.00
N ASN A 456 23.08 -41.44 8.32
CA ASN A 456 22.14 -41.21 7.23
C ASN A 456 20.92 -40.44 7.74
N VAL A 457 20.68 -39.25 7.22
CA VAL A 457 19.42 -38.52 7.39
C VAL A 457 18.71 -38.52 6.05
N TYR A 458 17.59 -39.24 5.97
CA TYR A 458 16.67 -39.15 4.83
C TYR A 458 15.53 -38.20 5.21
N LEU A 459 15.38 -37.10 4.48
CA LEU A 459 14.23 -36.19 4.58
C LEU A 459 13.46 -36.24 3.26
N LEU A 460 12.14 -36.50 3.35
CA LEU A 460 11.22 -36.53 2.23
C LEU A 460 10.92 -35.10 1.74
N PRO A 461 10.80 -34.87 0.41
CA PRO A 461 10.47 -33.55 -0.11
C PRO A 461 8.98 -33.25 0.13
N HIS A 462 8.68 -32.02 0.58
CA HIS A 462 7.34 -31.44 0.79
C HIS A 462 6.67 -31.59 2.17
N THR A 463 7.44 -31.50 3.25
CA THR A 463 6.88 -31.15 4.58
C THR A 463 7.67 -29.96 5.15
N VAL A 464 7.01 -28.83 5.38
CA VAL A 464 7.59 -27.74 6.17
C VAL A 464 7.66 -28.22 7.61
N LEU A 465 8.82 -28.73 8.01
CA LEU A 465 9.13 -29.06 9.39
C LEU A 465 9.67 -27.79 10.05
N LEU A 466 8.85 -27.09 10.83
CA LEU A 466 9.33 -26.08 11.76
C LEU A 466 10.07 -26.81 12.90
N MET A 467 11.38 -26.99 12.74
CA MET A 467 12.25 -27.49 13.81
C MET A 467 12.51 -26.33 14.79
N ALA A 468 12.05 -26.50 16.03
CA ALA A 468 12.45 -25.68 17.16
C ALA A 468 13.77 -26.24 17.73
N ASP A 469 14.84 -25.46 17.74
CA ASP A 469 16.09 -25.83 18.40
C ASP A 469 15.90 -25.72 19.92
N SER A 470 16.00 -26.87 20.61
CA SER A 470 16.19 -26.94 22.06
C SER A 470 17.63 -27.37 22.33
N ASP A 471 18.54 -26.40 22.43
CA ASP A 471 19.89 -26.66 22.95
C ASP A 471 19.87 -26.63 24.48
N THR A 472 19.91 -27.82 25.09
CA THR A 472 20.62 -28.04 26.36
C THR A 472 20.79 -29.53 26.61
N ILE A 473 22.05 -29.99 26.68
CA ILE A 473 22.66 -30.74 27.80
C ILE A 473 23.97 -31.39 27.33
N ASN A 474 25.05 -31.13 28.07
CA ASN A 474 26.09 -32.12 28.32
C ASN A 474 26.68 -31.90 29.73
N GLY A 475 26.68 -32.97 30.54
CA GLY A 475 27.60 -33.17 31.69
C GLY A 475 26.95 -33.39 33.07
N PRO A 476 27.45 -34.32 33.92
CA PRO A 476 26.64 -35.11 34.86
C PRO A 476 26.82 -34.76 36.36
N ASP A 477 26.01 -35.44 37.19
CA ASP A 477 26.09 -35.58 38.66
C ASP A 477 25.61 -34.44 39.57
N CYS A 478 24.38 -34.55 40.08
CA CYS A 478 24.13 -34.81 41.51
C CYS A 478 22.63 -35.02 41.83
N CYS A 479 22.36 -36.08 42.58
CA CYS A 479 21.03 -36.47 43.08
C CYS A 479 20.39 -35.47 44.06
N TYR A 480 19.05 -35.52 44.09
CA TYR A 480 18.16 -35.34 45.26
C TYR A 480 17.71 -33.92 45.67
N ARG A 481 16.53 -33.50 45.17
CA ARG A 481 15.39 -33.01 45.99
C ARG A 481 14.16 -32.67 45.15
N GLN A 482 13.08 -33.44 45.32
CA GLN A 482 11.73 -32.96 45.03
C GLN A 482 11.35 -31.85 46.03
N LYS A 483 10.97 -30.66 45.54
CA LYS A 483 9.93 -29.78 46.11
C LYS A 483 9.66 -28.54 45.21
N LYS A 484 8.42 -28.45 44.71
CA LYS A 484 7.64 -27.27 44.24
C LYS A 484 8.36 -25.94 43.95
N ALA A 485 8.34 -25.49 42.68
CA ALA A 485 8.11 -24.10 42.21
C ALA A 485 8.01 -24.11 40.66
N ARG A 486 6.83 -23.86 40.05
CA ARG A 486 6.36 -22.60 39.42
C ARG A 486 7.34 -21.92 38.43
N LYS A 487 6.90 -21.88 37.15
CA LYS A 487 7.16 -20.91 36.05
C LYS A 487 8.62 -20.60 35.69
N THR A 488 9.04 -20.99 34.49
CA THR A 488 9.47 -20.10 33.38
C THR A 488 9.82 -20.97 32.16
N GLY A 489 8.97 -20.95 31.13
CA GLY A 489 9.25 -21.49 29.80
C GLY A 489 9.18 -20.32 28.81
N THR A 490 10.12 -20.29 27.87
CA THR A 490 10.21 -19.38 26.73
C THR A 490 8.95 -19.46 25.84
N PRO A 491 8.48 -18.34 25.25
CA PRO A 491 7.22 -18.32 24.53
C PRO A 491 7.31 -18.98 23.15
N ASP A 492 6.24 -19.69 22.81
CA ASP A 492 5.95 -20.34 21.54
C ASP A 492 5.64 -19.27 20.46
N MET A 493 6.19 -19.41 19.24
CA MET A 493 6.02 -18.45 18.13
C MET A 493 4.54 -18.32 17.71
N ALA A 494 3.74 -19.37 17.95
CA ALA A 494 2.30 -19.33 17.78
C ALA A 494 1.58 -18.55 18.90
N GLU A 495 2.20 -18.41 20.07
CA GLU A 495 1.68 -17.68 21.22
C GLU A 495 1.98 -16.17 21.12
N GLU A 496 3.12 -15.77 20.53
CA GLU A 496 3.41 -14.36 20.21
C GLU A 496 2.48 -13.78 19.14
N LEU A 497 2.10 -14.56 18.12
CA LEU A 497 1.11 -14.15 17.12
C LEU A 497 -0.31 -14.10 17.70
N ARG A 498 -0.64 -14.98 18.66
CA ARG A 498 -1.93 -14.97 19.39
C ARG A 498 -2.03 -13.82 20.40
N ALA A 499 -0.90 -13.36 20.95
CA ALA A 499 -0.87 -12.25 21.91
C ALA A 499 -1.24 -10.89 21.29
N MET A 500 -1.26 -10.78 19.95
CA MET A 500 -1.62 -9.55 19.25
C MET A 500 -3.13 -9.33 19.07
N PHE A 501 -4.02 -10.30 19.36
CA PHE A 501 -5.47 -10.17 19.08
C PHE A 501 -6.37 -10.96 20.07
N PRO A 502 -7.63 -10.51 20.34
CA PRO A 502 -8.47 -11.08 21.39
C PRO A 502 -8.99 -12.49 21.05
N ARG A 503 -9.16 -13.31 22.11
CA ARG A 503 -9.47 -14.75 22.06
C ARG A 503 -10.84 -15.04 21.42
N GLY A 504 -10.86 -15.91 20.39
CA GLY A 504 -12.12 -16.45 19.87
C GLY A 504 -12.13 -17.17 18.52
N CYS A 505 -11.02 -17.35 17.80
CA CYS A 505 -11.02 -18.07 16.51
C CYS A 505 -10.16 -19.34 16.57
N GLU A 506 -10.77 -20.48 16.24
CA GLU A 506 -10.08 -21.75 15.95
C GLU A 506 -9.43 -21.67 14.57
N ILE A 507 -8.16 -22.07 14.48
CA ILE A 507 -7.46 -22.27 13.20
C ILE A 507 -7.92 -23.61 12.65
N LEU A 508 -8.83 -23.61 11.68
CA LEU A 508 -9.15 -24.80 10.89
C LEU A 508 -8.05 -24.98 9.82
N GLY A 509 -7.55 -26.21 9.72
CA GLY A 509 -6.38 -26.58 8.94
C GLY A 509 -6.45 -26.20 7.46
N ILE A 510 -5.27 -25.88 6.93
CA ILE A 510 -5.00 -25.56 5.52
C ILE A 510 -5.49 -26.72 4.64
N SER A 511 -6.56 -26.52 3.88
CA SER A 511 -6.99 -27.44 2.83
C SER A 511 -6.14 -27.22 1.57
N THR A 512 -5.49 -28.28 1.09
CA THR A 512 -4.79 -28.31 -0.20
C THR A 512 -5.77 -28.24 -1.38
N PRO A 513 -5.44 -27.59 -2.51
CA PRO A 513 -6.27 -27.63 -3.71
C PRO A 513 -6.17 -29.00 -4.38
N GLY A 514 -7.33 -29.61 -4.64
CA GLY A 514 -7.45 -30.90 -5.30
C GLY A 514 -6.98 -30.87 -6.75
N VAL A 515 -6.12 -31.83 -7.10
CA VAL A 515 -5.84 -32.22 -8.47
C VAL A 515 -6.98 -33.10 -8.96
N VAL A 516 -7.86 -32.56 -9.80
CA VAL A 516 -8.73 -33.37 -10.66
C VAL A 516 -8.00 -33.58 -11.98
N CYS A 517 -7.59 -34.81 -12.28
CA CYS A 517 -7.63 -35.32 -13.66
C CYS A 517 -7.44 -36.84 -13.80
N LYS A 518 -8.40 -37.41 -14.52
CA LYS A 518 -8.36 -38.58 -15.41
C LYS A 518 -8.54 -39.98 -14.80
N SER A 519 -9.81 -40.35 -14.70
CA SER A 519 -10.32 -41.69 -14.96
C SER A 519 -9.73 -42.29 -16.23
N SER A 520 -9.23 -43.52 -16.14
CA SER A 520 -8.97 -44.42 -17.27
C SER A 520 -9.56 -45.81 -16.95
N PRO A 521 -9.93 -46.61 -17.96
CA PRO A 521 -11.11 -47.47 -17.91
C PRO A 521 -10.85 -48.90 -17.47
N LEU A 522 -11.92 -49.54 -16.98
CA LEU A 522 -12.30 -50.96 -17.08
C LEU A 522 -11.20 -52.03 -16.91
N THR A 523 -11.41 -52.93 -15.95
CA THR A 523 -11.62 -54.35 -16.30
C THR A 523 -12.32 -55.12 -15.18
N SER A 524 -13.27 -55.92 -15.63
CA SER A 524 -14.08 -56.92 -14.93
C SER A 524 -13.29 -58.04 -14.28
N LEU A 525 -13.68 -58.46 -13.07
CA LEU A 525 -14.33 -59.74 -12.75
C LEU A 525 -14.69 -59.79 -11.26
#